data_AF-A0AAW9C154-F1
#
_entry.id   AF-A0AAW9C154-F1
#
_cell.length_a   1.000
_cell.length_b   1.000
_cell.length_c   1.000
_cell.angle_alpha   90.00
_cell.angle_beta   90.00
_cell.angle_gamma   90.00
#
_symmetry.space_group_name_H-M   'P 1'
#
loop_
_entity.id
_entity.type
_entity.pdbx_description
1 polymer ?
#
loop_
_entity_poly.entity_id
_entity_poly.type
_entity_poly.pdbx_seq_one_letter_code
_entity_poly.pdbx_strand_id
1 'polypeptide(L)'
;MSTVSDVIVSYGVDSKRYSRDFQTKEEFKKSWYAVLSRAHASVDAKVSCSCKGKGPKFLAVKYHTGGDTYFLARYPNTGSQHSPDCIFFTLDKDNSGLKCYTQGVVKDLKDGGYGIRLDVALASSDSQSTSIVPPDNRNTPGGVSQNSMSLLGLLQFLWDDSGLNRWYPKMAGKRNPAKVFNLLTSSAEKIKVASHPLSSHLLVGAYPSTPQVARNRGRLRKRKIKHAKPVAEAVAA
;
A
#
# COMPACT_ATOMS: atom_id res chain seq x y z
N MET A 1 -18.48 12.98 -0.50
CA MET A 1 -18.77 12.63 0.91
C MET A 1 -19.35 11.22 0.89
N SER A 2 -18.75 10.26 1.60
CA SER A 2 -19.26 8.90 1.64
C SER A 2 -20.63 8.86 2.33
N THR A 3 -21.59 8.20 1.71
CA THR A 3 -22.99 8.11 2.14
C THR A 3 -23.30 6.72 2.68
N VAL A 4 -24.05 6.68 3.79
CA VAL A 4 -24.59 5.43 4.34
C VAL A 4 -25.73 4.98 3.44
N SER A 5 -25.61 3.79 2.86
CA SER A 5 -26.65 3.20 2.02
C SER A 5 -27.52 2.24 2.83
N ASP A 6 -28.70 1.93 2.32
CA ASP A 6 -29.59 0.93 2.91
C ASP A 6 -28.91 -0.43 3.03
N VAL A 7 -29.32 -1.21 4.03
CA VAL A 7 -28.79 -2.55 4.31
C VAL A 7 -29.93 -3.56 4.21
N ILE A 8 -29.67 -4.69 3.57
CA ILE A 8 -30.60 -5.82 3.53
C ILE A 8 -30.06 -6.89 4.47
N VAL A 9 -30.92 -7.40 5.35
CA VAL A 9 -30.63 -8.57 6.18
C VAL A 9 -31.57 -9.68 5.72
N SER A 10 -31.00 -10.81 5.33
CA SER A 10 -31.74 -11.98 4.89
C SER A 10 -31.52 -13.15 5.85
N TYR A 11 -32.59 -13.85 6.20
CA TYR A 11 -32.61 -15.09 6.97
C TYR A 11 -33.21 -16.18 6.07
N GLY A 12 -32.36 -16.92 5.36
CA GLY A 12 -32.83 -17.88 4.35
C GLY A 12 -33.63 -17.21 3.24
N VAL A 13 -34.94 -17.43 3.20
CA VAL A 13 -35.86 -16.91 2.18
C VAL A 13 -36.38 -15.51 2.53
N ASP A 14 -36.44 -15.17 3.82
CA ASP A 14 -36.94 -13.88 4.27
C ASP A 14 -35.86 -12.81 4.16
N SER A 15 -36.16 -11.69 3.51
CA SER A 15 -35.25 -10.55 3.43
C SER A 15 -35.94 -9.27 3.86
N LYS A 16 -35.25 -8.48 4.69
CA LYS A 16 -35.74 -7.19 5.17
C LYS A 16 -34.74 -6.09 4.88
N ARG A 17 -35.24 -4.98 4.32
CA ARG A 17 -34.48 -3.77 4.01
C ARG A 17 -34.58 -2.78 5.16
N TYR A 18 -33.44 -2.22 5.55
CA TYR A 18 -33.31 -1.19 6.58
C TYR A 18 -32.74 0.08 5.95
N SER A 19 -33.49 1.18 6.08
CA SER A 19 -33.12 2.48 5.51
C SER A 19 -31.91 3.08 6.21
N ARG A 20 -31.24 4.03 5.56
CA ARG A 20 -30.20 4.86 6.18
C ARG A 20 -30.64 5.45 7.53
N ASP A 21 -31.83 6.04 7.58
CA ASP A 21 -32.34 6.71 8.79
C ASP A 21 -32.49 5.75 9.96
N PHE A 22 -32.95 4.53 9.69
CA PHE A 22 -33.07 3.48 10.71
C PHE A 22 -31.71 3.05 11.28
N GLN A 23 -30.65 3.17 10.48
CA GLN A 23 -29.29 2.82 10.91
C GLN A 23 -28.61 3.94 11.69
N THR A 24 -28.92 5.21 11.41
CA THR A 24 -28.16 6.36 11.92
C THR A 24 -28.88 7.20 12.97
N LYS A 25 -30.21 7.25 12.97
CA LYS A 25 -30.96 8.10 13.91
C LYS A 25 -30.98 7.47 15.31
N GLU A 26 -30.89 8.32 16.32
CA GLU A 26 -30.79 7.90 17.72
C GLU A 26 -32.06 7.20 18.22
N GLU A 27 -33.22 7.59 17.67
CA GLU A 27 -34.54 6.99 17.93
C GLU A 27 -34.59 5.48 17.60
N PHE A 28 -33.84 5.04 16.58
CA PHE A 28 -33.81 3.64 16.15
C PHE A 28 -32.61 2.85 16.69
N LYS A 29 -31.75 3.46 17.52
CA LYS A 29 -30.50 2.84 18.00
C LYS A 29 -30.73 1.50 18.70
N LYS A 30 -31.76 1.40 19.56
CA LYS A 30 -32.13 0.16 20.26
C LYS A 30 -32.63 -0.92 19.29
N SER A 31 -33.50 -0.54 18.35
CA SER A 31 -34.05 -1.46 17.36
C SER A 31 -32.96 -1.97 16.40
N TRP A 32 -32.06 -1.08 15.98
CA TRP A 32 -30.92 -1.43 15.13
C TRP A 32 -29.94 -2.38 15.84
N TYR A 33 -29.66 -2.13 17.12
CA TYR A 33 -28.88 -3.04 17.95
C TYR A 33 -29.48 -4.45 17.99
N ALA A 34 -30.81 -4.56 18.19
CA ALA A 34 -31.49 -5.86 18.23
C ALA A 34 -31.41 -6.60 16.89
N VAL A 35 -31.55 -5.90 15.77
CA VAL A 35 -31.40 -6.48 14.42
C VAL A 35 -30.00 -7.03 14.21
N LEU A 36 -28.97 -6.25 14.54
CA LEU A 36 -27.58 -6.69 14.38
C LEU A 36 -27.21 -7.82 15.35
N SER A 37 -27.68 -7.76 16.59
CA SER A 37 -27.48 -8.84 17.57
C SER A 37 -28.07 -10.16 17.08
N ARG A 38 -29.30 -10.13 16.55
CA ARG A 38 -29.94 -11.32 15.96
C ARG A 38 -29.18 -11.82 14.74
N ALA A 39 -28.75 -10.92 13.86
CA ALA A 39 -27.97 -11.28 12.67
C ALA A 39 -26.60 -11.87 13.03
N HIS A 40 -25.94 -11.37 14.08
CA HIS A 40 -24.67 -11.90 14.57
C HIS A 40 -24.82 -13.29 15.21
N ALA A 41 -25.92 -13.54 15.92
CA ALA A 41 -26.20 -14.83 16.55
C ALA A 41 -26.64 -15.93 15.55
N SER A 42 -27.12 -15.53 14.37
CA SER A 42 -27.65 -16.44 13.36
C SER A 42 -26.57 -16.86 12.36
N VAL A 43 -26.38 -18.17 12.16
CA VAL A 43 -25.41 -18.70 11.18
C VAL A 43 -25.85 -18.44 9.74
N ASP A 44 -27.17 -18.48 9.48
CA ASP A 44 -27.74 -18.32 8.13
C ASP A 44 -28.02 -16.86 7.74
N ALA A 45 -27.74 -15.90 8.62
CA ALA A 45 -28.00 -14.50 8.35
C ALA A 45 -27.01 -13.96 7.32
N LYS A 46 -27.52 -13.45 6.19
CA LYS A 46 -26.73 -12.76 5.17
C LYS A 46 -27.07 -11.28 5.20
N VAL A 47 -26.08 -10.45 5.49
CA VAL A 47 -26.21 -8.99 5.47
C VAL A 47 -25.53 -8.45 4.22
N SER A 48 -26.21 -7.60 3.45
CA SER A 48 -25.65 -6.98 2.24
C SER A 48 -25.99 -5.49 2.14
N CYS A 49 -25.09 -4.73 1.53
CA CYS A 49 -25.30 -3.32 1.27
C CYS A 49 -26.10 -3.12 -0.04
N SER A 50 -27.08 -2.22 -0.02
CA SER A 50 -27.92 -1.88 -1.18
C SER A 50 -27.38 -0.74 -2.05
N CYS A 51 -26.10 -0.38 -1.94
CA CYS A 51 -25.54 0.67 -2.80
C CYS A 51 -25.50 0.23 -4.28
N LYS A 52 -25.41 1.20 -5.21
CA LYS A 52 -25.40 0.99 -6.68
C LYS A 52 -24.12 0.31 -7.23
N GLY A 53 -23.38 -0.41 -6.39
CA GLY A 53 -22.17 -1.14 -6.78
C GLY A 53 -22.44 -2.50 -7.44
N LYS A 54 -21.40 -3.08 -8.08
CA LYS A 54 -21.50 -4.20 -9.04
C LYS A 54 -21.36 -5.61 -8.46
N GLY A 55 -21.17 -5.79 -7.15
CA GLY A 55 -20.99 -7.12 -6.53
C GLY A 55 -22.06 -7.51 -5.50
N PRO A 56 -21.91 -8.66 -4.81
CA PRO A 56 -22.83 -9.10 -3.76
C PRO A 56 -22.81 -8.21 -2.51
N LYS A 57 -21.72 -7.46 -2.27
CA LYS A 57 -21.63 -6.41 -1.22
C LYS A 57 -21.98 -6.92 0.18
N PHE A 58 -21.51 -8.12 0.52
CA PHE A 58 -21.75 -8.71 1.83
C PHE A 58 -21.05 -7.94 2.95
N LEU A 59 -21.75 -7.84 4.08
CA LEU A 59 -21.29 -7.20 5.31
C LEU A 59 -21.29 -8.24 6.43
N ALA A 60 -20.22 -8.25 7.22
CA ALA A 60 -20.12 -9.00 8.45
C ALA A 60 -20.59 -8.11 9.60
N VAL A 61 -21.41 -8.67 10.48
CA VAL A 61 -21.75 -8.04 11.76
C VAL A 61 -20.63 -8.37 12.74
N LYS A 62 -20.06 -7.36 13.40
CA LYS A 62 -19.03 -7.53 14.43
C LYS A 62 -19.48 -6.90 15.74
N TYR A 63 -19.14 -7.55 16.84
CA TYR A 63 -19.38 -7.04 18.18
C TYR A 63 -18.15 -6.26 18.68
N HIS A 64 -18.38 -5.09 19.28
CA HIS A 64 -17.35 -4.27 19.90
C HIS A 64 -17.50 -4.29 21.43
N THR A 65 -16.62 -5.03 22.09
CA THR A 65 -16.64 -5.25 23.55
C THR A 65 -16.46 -3.98 24.37
N GLY A 66 -15.75 -2.97 23.84
CA GLY A 66 -15.45 -1.73 24.57
C GLY A 66 -16.61 -0.74 24.67
N GLY A 67 -17.67 -0.93 23.87
CA GLY A 67 -18.84 -0.05 23.86
C GLY A 67 -20.17 -0.78 23.90
N ASP A 68 -20.17 -2.12 24.01
CA ASP A 68 -21.37 -2.96 23.92
C ASP A 68 -22.24 -2.62 22.71
N THR A 69 -21.61 -2.59 21.52
CA THR A 69 -22.29 -2.23 20.27
C THR A 69 -21.93 -3.19 19.15
N TYR A 70 -22.87 -3.39 18.23
CA TYR A 70 -22.62 -4.07 16.97
C TYR A 70 -22.37 -3.07 15.85
N PHE A 71 -21.45 -3.41 14.96
CA PHE A 71 -21.15 -2.61 13.76
C PHE A 71 -21.03 -3.50 12.54
N LEU A 72 -21.28 -2.89 11.37
CA LEU A 72 -21.14 -3.56 10.08
C LEU A 72 -19.75 -3.32 9.51
N ALA A 73 -19.12 -4.39 9.04
CA ALA A 73 -17.84 -4.34 8.35
C ALA A 73 -17.94 -5.08 7.03
N ARG A 74 -17.38 -4.53 5.95
CA ARG A 74 -17.28 -5.23 4.67
C ARG A 74 -16.39 -6.48 4.77
N TYR A 75 -16.63 -7.44 3.90
CA TYR A 75 -15.75 -8.61 3.78
C TYR A 75 -14.37 -8.20 3.21
N PRO A 76 -13.29 -8.95 3.51
CA PRO A 76 -11.98 -8.70 2.94
C PRO A 76 -12.02 -8.66 1.40
N ASN A 77 -11.30 -7.71 0.80
CA ASN A 77 -11.20 -7.54 -0.67
C ASN A 77 -12.54 -7.27 -1.41
N THR A 78 -13.63 -6.91 -0.72
CA THR A 78 -14.93 -6.62 -1.37
C THR A 78 -15.23 -5.13 -1.53
N GLY A 79 -14.33 -4.23 -1.14
CA GLY A 79 -14.60 -2.78 -1.14
C GLY A 79 -14.84 -2.19 -2.53
N SER A 80 -14.20 -2.73 -3.58
CA SER A 80 -14.39 -2.29 -4.98
C SER A 80 -15.77 -2.64 -5.53
N GLN A 81 -16.50 -3.55 -4.86
CA GLN A 81 -17.85 -3.94 -5.25
C GLN A 81 -18.91 -2.90 -4.88
N HIS A 82 -18.59 -1.96 -3.99
CA HIS A 82 -19.50 -0.90 -3.58
C HIS A 82 -19.42 0.30 -4.55
N SER A 83 -20.43 1.17 -4.54
CA SER A 83 -20.39 2.42 -5.30
C SER A 83 -19.36 3.39 -4.69
N PRO A 84 -18.63 4.21 -5.47
CA PRO A 84 -17.65 5.17 -4.95
C PRO A 84 -18.17 6.10 -3.84
N ASP A 85 -19.47 6.39 -3.85
CA ASP A 85 -20.12 7.22 -2.84
C ASP A 85 -20.54 6.45 -1.58
N CYS A 86 -20.26 5.15 -1.48
CA CYS A 86 -20.63 4.31 -0.34
C CYS A 86 -19.56 4.34 0.77
N ILE A 87 -19.98 4.30 2.03
CA ILE A 87 -19.05 4.20 3.18
C ILE A 87 -18.18 2.93 3.18
N PHE A 88 -18.64 1.86 2.53
CA PHE A 88 -17.91 0.59 2.44
C PHE A 88 -17.01 0.51 1.20
N PHE A 89 -17.02 1.55 0.36
CA PHE A 89 -16.18 1.58 -0.82
C PHE A 89 -14.71 1.76 -0.46
N THR A 90 -13.89 0.92 -1.05
CA THR A 90 -12.45 1.14 -1.15
C THR A 90 -12.02 0.75 -2.54
N LEU A 91 -11.06 1.46 -3.12
CA LEU A 91 -10.46 1.03 -4.38
C LEU A 91 -9.90 -0.39 -4.22
N ASP A 92 -10.01 -1.17 -5.30
CA ASP A 92 -9.46 -2.52 -5.36
C ASP A 92 -7.96 -2.51 -5.08
N LYS A 93 -7.35 -3.62 -4.66
CA LYS A 93 -5.88 -3.71 -4.57
C LYS A 93 -5.21 -3.38 -5.91
N ASP A 94 -5.87 -3.75 -7.01
CA ASP A 94 -5.42 -3.47 -8.38
C ASP A 94 -5.52 -1.99 -8.77
N ASN A 95 -6.37 -1.22 -8.09
CA ASN A 95 -6.66 0.19 -8.42
C ASN A 95 -6.31 1.17 -7.30
N SER A 96 -5.97 0.71 -6.09
CA SER A 96 -5.64 1.53 -4.91
C SER A 96 -4.16 1.90 -4.83
N GLY A 97 -3.39 1.66 -5.89
CA GLY A 97 -1.93 1.80 -5.86
C GLY A 97 -1.22 0.71 -5.04
N LEU A 98 -1.93 -0.35 -4.63
CA LEU A 98 -1.39 -1.51 -3.91
C LEU A 98 -1.00 -2.71 -4.80
N LYS A 99 -1.01 -2.56 -6.14
CA LYS A 99 -0.43 -3.54 -7.11
C LYS A 99 1.01 -3.98 -6.81
N CYS A 100 1.64 -3.26 -5.90
CA CYS A 100 3.05 -3.23 -5.58
C CYS A 100 3.44 -4.39 -4.67
N TYR A 101 2.47 -4.97 -3.96
CA TYR A 101 2.66 -6.15 -3.12
C TYR A 101 2.19 -7.43 -3.83
N THR A 102 2.49 -7.59 -5.12
CA THR A 102 2.38 -8.93 -5.71
C THR A 102 3.31 -9.87 -4.93
N GLN A 103 2.78 -11.02 -4.53
CA GLN A 103 3.47 -11.98 -3.66
C GLN A 103 4.79 -12.41 -4.33
N GLY A 104 5.92 -12.16 -3.66
CA GLY A 104 7.27 -12.47 -4.17
C GLY A 104 8.08 -11.29 -4.73
N VAL A 105 7.48 -10.10 -4.88
CA VAL A 105 8.19 -8.88 -5.34
C VAL A 105 9.07 -8.27 -4.25
N VAL A 106 8.56 -8.28 -3.02
CA VAL A 106 9.29 -7.87 -1.83
C VAL A 106 9.77 -9.14 -1.13
N LYS A 107 11.09 -9.29 -1.03
CA LYS A 107 11.73 -10.40 -0.31
C LYS A 107 12.33 -9.87 0.97
N ASP A 108 12.05 -10.52 2.09
CA ASP A 108 12.71 -10.20 3.34
C ASP A 108 14.16 -10.72 3.31
N LEU A 109 15.11 -9.84 3.60
CA LEU A 109 16.50 -10.22 3.80
C LEU A 109 16.73 -10.66 5.23
N LYS A 110 17.70 -11.57 5.42
CA LYS A 110 18.15 -12.02 6.75
C LYS A 110 18.57 -10.86 7.66
N ASP A 111 19.02 -9.75 7.08
CA ASP A 111 19.44 -8.54 7.79
C ASP A 111 18.26 -7.66 8.29
N GLY A 112 17.00 -8.10 8.12
CA GLY A 112 15.80 -7.31 8.46
C GLY A 112 15.47 -6.19 7.48
N GLY A 113 16.07 -6.21 6.29
CA GLY A 113 15.79 -5.30 5.17
C GLY A 113 14.93 -5.94 4.07
N TYR A 114 14.66 -5.17 3.01
CA TYR A 114 13.78 -5.60 1.91
C TYR A 114 14.53 -5.65 0.59
N GLY A 115 14.31 -6.71 -0.19
CA GLY A 115 14.82 -6.90 -1.54
C GLY A 115 13.70 -6.67 -2.51
N ILE A 116 13.77 -5.60 -3.31
CA ILE A 116 12.71 -5.21 -4.24
C ILE A 116 13.25 -5.27 -5.66
N ARG A 117 12.54 -6.00 -6.53
CA ARG A 117 12.79 -5.99 -7.98
C ARG A 117 11.88 -4.96 -8.63
N LEU A 118 12.45 -4.05 -9.41
CA LEU A 118 11.70 -3.05 -10.16
C LEU A 118 11.48 -3.48 -11.62
N ASP A 119 10.41 -3.00 -12.23
CA ASP A 119 10.12 -3.11 -13.66
C ASP A 119 11.03 -2.20 -14.52
N VAL A 120 11.53 -1.12 -13.93
CA VAL A 120 12.47 -0.18 -14.52
C VAL A 120 13.86 -0.34 -13.89
N ALA A 121 14.90 -0.35 -14.74
CA ALA A 121 16.29 -0.33 -14.27
C ALA A 121 16.66 1.05 -13.68
N LEU A 122 17.14 1.10 -12.42
CA LEU A 122 17.57 2.34 -11.75
C LEU A 122 18.99 2.81 -12.13
N ALA A 123 19.75 1.98 -12.86
CA ALA A 123 21.07 2.29 -13.35
C ALA A 123 21.21 1.74 -14.77
N SER A 124 21.70 2.57 -15.70
CA SER A 124 22.23 2.08 -16.97
C SER A 124 23.55 1.41 -16.66
N SER A 125 23.55 0.09 -16.57
CA SER A 125 24.80 -0.66 -16.49
C SER A 125 25.22 -1.01 -17.91
N ASP A 126 26.30 -0.40 -18.38
CA ASP A 126 27.08 -0.92 -19.52
C ASP A 126 27.82 -2.23 -19.16
N SER A 127 27.55 -2.82 -18.01
CA SER A 127 27.92 -4.21 -17.76
C SER A 127 26.81 -5.11 -18.28
N GLN A 128 27.09 -5.80 -19.38
CA GLN A 128 26.54 -7.12 -19.66
C GLN A 128 26.21 -7.86 -18.36
N SER A 129 24.92 -8.13 -18.17
CA SER A 129 24.38 -9.26 -17.42
C SER A 129 25.30 -9.86 -16.34
N THR A 130 25.17 -9.42 -15.09
CA THR A 130 25.28 -10.38 -13.97
C THR A 130 23.90 -10.62 -13.42
N SER A 131 23.12 -11.34 -14.25
CA SER A 131 22.06 -12.20 -13.77
C SER A 131 22.70 -13.12 -12.72
N ILE A 132 22.20 -13.13 -11.48
CA ILE A 132 22.54 -14.18 -10.49
C ILE A 132 21.77 -15.47 -10.86
N VAL A 133 21.74 -15.79 -12.14
CA VAL A 133 21.19 -17.04 -12.68
C VAL A 133 22.18 -17.48 -13.74
N PRO A 134 22.68 -18.74 -13.68
CA PRO A 134 23.42 -19.36 -14.78
C PRO A 134 22.68 -19.12 -16.11
N PRO A 135 23.39 -19.04 -17.25
CA PRO A 135 22.84 -18.62 -18.54
C PRO A 135 21.90 -19.66 -19.19
N ASP A 136 21.16 -20.43 -18.39
CA ASP A 136 20.36 -21.57 -18.85
C ASP A 136 18.88 -21.46 -18.45
N ASN A 137 18.30 -20.26 -18.52
CA ASN A 137 16.84 -20.11 -18.33
C ASN A 137 16.26 -18.88 -19.02
N ARG A 138 16.80 -18.50 -20.17
CA ARG A 138 16.18 -17.47 -21.02
C ARG A 138 15.20 -18.02 -22.06
N ASN A 139 15.01 -19.33 -22.15
CA ASN A 139 14.12 -19.94 -23.15
C ASN A 139 13.48 -21.27 -22.70
N THR A 140 12.96 -21.35 -21.47
CA THR A 140 12.05 -22.42 -21.06
C THR A 140 10.61 -21.87 -20.99
N PRO A 141 9.67 -22.38 -21.79
CA PRO A 141 8.25 -22.01 -21.72
C PRO A 141 7.61 -22.64 -20.47
N GLY A 142 8.04 -22.18 -19.30
CA GLY A 142 7.62 -22.70 -17.99
C GLY A 142 8.23 -21.98 -16.78
N GLY A 143 9.16 -21.04 -16.96
CA GLY A 143 9.70 -20.24 -15.86
C GLY A 143 8.73 -19.13 -15.42
N VAL A 144 8.22 -19.21 -14.20
CA VAL A 144 7.36 -18.17 -13.59
C VAL A 144 8.08 -16.82 -13.68
N SER A 145 7.56 -15.91 -14.51
CA SER A 145 8.11 -14.55 -14.62
C SER A 145 8.10 -13.94 -13.21
N GLN A 146 9.28 -13.73 -12.63
CA GLN A 146 9.38 -13.15 -11.29
C GLN A 146 8.75 -11.76 -11.34
N ASN A 147 7.67 -11.56 -10.57
CA ASN A 147 6.94 -10.30 -10.51
C ASN A 147 7.91 -9.14 -10.20
N SER A 148 7.68 -7.99 -10.81
CA SER A 148 8.44 -6.76 -10.61
C SER A 148 7.53 -5.62 -10.17
N MET A 149 8.04 -4.70 -9.35
CA MET A 149 7.32 -3.55 -8.83
C MET A 149 7.49 -2.34 -9.75
N SER A 150 6.42 -1.57 -9.95
CA SER A 150 6.52 -0.25 -10.61
C SER A 150 7.14 0.81 -9.70
N LEU A 151 7.62 1.92 -10.29
CA LEU A 151 8.10 3.08 -9.52
C LEU A 151 7.03 3.67 -8.59
N LEU A 152 5.77 3.69 -9.04
CA LEU A 152 4.63 4.08 -8.20
C LEU A 152 4.53 3.17 -6.98
N GLY A 153 4.79 1.87 -7.17
CA GLY A 153 4.78 0.93 -6.08
C GLY A 153 5.90 1.04 -5.09
N LEU A 154 7.09 1.36 -5.58
CA LEU A 154 8.21 1.68 -4.72
C LEU A 154 7.90 2.90 -3.84
N LEU A 155 7.27 3.92 -4.42
CA LEU A 155 6.86 5.11 -3.69
C LEU A 155 5.82 4.76 -2.60
N GLN A 156 4.80 3.98 -2.94
CA GLN A 156 3.78 3.55 -1.99
C GLN A 156 4.38 2.73 -0.84
N PHE A 157 5.30 1.81 -1.16
CA PHE A 157 6.03 1.00 -0.17
C PHE A 157 6.84 1.88 0.78
N LEU A 158 7.63 2.82 0.24
CA LEU A 158 8.39 3.79 1.02
C LEU A 158 7.49 4.59 1.96
N TRP A 159 6.31 4.99 1.49
CA TRP A 159 5.38 5.79 2.28
C TRP A 159 4.77 5.01 3.46
N ASP A 160 4.56 3.70 3.29
CA ASP A 160 4.05 2.80 4.31
C ASP A 160 5.13 2.40 5.33
N ASP A 161 6.31 1.97 4.87
CA ASP A 161 7.43 1.56 5.76
C ASP A 161 7.96 2.75 6.58
N SER A 162 8.01 3.96 5.99
CA SER A 162 8.38 5.17 6.71
C SER A 162 7.31 5.66 7.71
N GLY A 163 6.12 5.05 7.70
CA GLY A 163 4.99 5.40 8.56
C GLY A 163 4.39 6.78 8.25
N LEU A 164 4.67 7.36 7.08
CA LEU A 164 4.17 8.68 6.68
C LEU A 164 2.67 8.67 6.38
N ASN A 165 2.10 7.50 6.10
CA ASN A 165 0.67 7.26 6.00
C ASN A 165 -0.08 7.33 7.35
N ARG A 166 0.63 7.33 8.49
CA ARG A 166 0.01 7.34 9.83
C ARG A 166 -0.09 8.77 10.37
N TRP A 167 -1.23 9.12 10.97
CA TRP A 167 -1.41 10.37 11.72
C TRP A 167 -1.94 10.09 13.12
N TYR A 168 -1.41 10.77 14.13
CA TYR A 168 -1.91 10.74 15.50
C TYR A 168 -1.80 12.15 16.12
N PRO A 169 -2.72 12.55 17.03
CA PRO A 169 -2.84 13.93 17.50
C PRO A 169 -1.53 14.55 18.02
N LYS A 170 -0.66 13.76 18.66
CA LYS A 170 0.65 14.20 19.17
C LYS A 170 1.66 14.63 18.07
N MET A 171 1.35 14.45 16.79
CA MET A 171 2.17 14.88 15.64
C MET A 171 1.78 16.23 15.05
N ALA A 172 0.74 16.89 15.57
CA ALA A 172 0.37 18.24 15.16
C ALA A 172 1.60 19.17 15.22
N GLY A 173 1.90 19.88 14.12
CA GLY A 173 3.06 20.77 13.98
C GLY A 173 4.44 20.09 13.87
N LYS A 174 4.54 18.76 14.00
CA LYS A 174 5.84 18.05 14.04
C LYS A 174 6.25 17.41 12.72
N ARG A 175 5.38 17.41 11.70
CA ARG A 175 5.69 16.89 10.37
C ARG A 175 6.30 18.01 9.52
N ASN A 176 7.58 18.27 9.75
CA ASN A 176 8.35 19.16 8.89
C ASN A 176 9.04 18.36 7.75
N PRO A 177 9.42 19.02 6.65
CA PRO A 177 10.08 18.34 5.53
C PRO A 177 11.43 17.70 5.87
N ALA A 178 12.16 18.22 6.86
CA ALA A 178 13.38 17.57 7.35
C ALA A 178 13.09 16.17 7.95
N LYS A 179 11.99 16.04 8.70
CA LYS A 179 11.53 14.77 9.27
C LYS A 179 11.06 13.81 8.20
N VAL A 180 10.30 14.30 7.20
CA VAL A 180 9.90 13.50 6.04
C VAL A 180 11.13 12.97 5.29
N PHE A 181 12.12 13.85 5.05
CA PHE A 181 13.37 13.49 4.40
C PHE A 181 14.12 12.39 5.16
N ASN A 182 14.23 12.51 6.48
CA ASN A 182 14.91 11.53 7.32
C ASN A 182 14.19 10.18 7.32
N LEU A 183 12.86 10.18 7.51
CA LEU A 183 12.05 8.96 7.51
C LEU A 183 12.12 8.21 6.17
N LEU A 184 11.98 8.92 5.04
CA LEU A 184 12.11 8.32 3.71
C LEU A 184 13.54 7.80 3.47
N THR A 185 14.55 8.52 3.94
CA THR A 185 15.94 8.08 3.77
C THR A 185 16.24 6.83 4.60
N SER A 186 15.80 6.78 5.85
CA SER A 186 15.99 5.60 6.72
C SER A 186 15.24 4.39 6.18
N SER A 187 14.04 4.57 5.62
CA SER A 187 13.32 3.51 4.92
C SER A 187 14.10 3.03 3.67
N ALA A 188 14.60 3.97 2.86
CA ALA A 188 15.39 3.65 1.67
C ALA A 188 16.75 2.98 1.98
N GLU A 189 17.31 3.11 3.19
CA GLU A 189 18.52 2.40 3.61
C GLU A 189 18.26 0.90 3.83
N LYS A 190 17.04 0.53 4.23
CA LYS A 190 16.62 -0.86 4.43
C LYS A 190 16.28 -1.58 3.12
N ILE A 191 16.00 -0.82 2.06
CA ILE A 191 15.57 -1.36 0.76
C ILE A 191 16.79 -1.53 -0.15
N LYS A 192 17.00 -2.75 -0.64
CA LYS A 192 18.00 -3.09 -1.67
C LYS A 192 17.29 -3.33 -3.02
N VAL A 193 17.74 -2.62 -4.04
CA VAL A 193 17.33 -2.80 -5.44
C VAL A 193 18.56 -3.22 -6.24
N ALA A 194 18.50 -4.38 -6.91
CA ALA A 194 19.63 -4.93 -7.68
C ALA A 194 20.96 -4.91 -6.90
N SER A 195 20.92 -5.36 -5.63
CA SER A 195 22.05 -5.40 -4.69
C SER A 195 22.59 -4.04 -4.20
N HIS A 196 22.00 -2.91 -4.62
CA HIS A 196 22.36 -1.59 -4.10
C HIS A 196 21.29 -1.02 -3.17
N PRO A 197 21.69 -0.35 -2.07
CA PRO A 197 20.73 0.32 -1.19
C PRO A 197 20.06 1.48 -1.94
N LEU A 198 18.73 1.55 -1.87
CA LEU A 198 17.92 2.57 -2.54
C LEU A 198 18.30 3.98 -2.07
N SER A 199 18.77 4.13 -0.84
CA SER A 199 19.28 5.40 -0.29
C SER A 199 20.43 6.02 -1.09
N SER A 200 21.18 5.22 -1.86
CA SER A 200 22.22 5.73 -2.77
C SER A 200 21.63 6.32 -4.06
N HIS A 201 20.39 5.94 -4.38
CA HIS A 201 19.74 6.26 -5.64
C HIS A 201 18.58 7.25 -5.52
N LEU A 202 17.97 7.35 -4.34
CA LEU A 202 16.82 8.21 -4.06
C LEU A 202 17.26 9.66 -3.81
N LEU A 203 16.62 10.61 -4.49
CA LEU A 203 16.67 12.02 -4.13
C LEU A 203 15.34 12.39 -3.49
N VAL A 204 15.39 12.99 -2.30
CA VAL A 204 14.19 13.38 -1.56
C VAL A 204 14.11 14.90 -1.52
N GLY A 205 12.92 15.46 -1.72
CA GLY A 205 12.71 16.91 -1.66
C GLY A 205 13.25 17.53 -0.38
N ALA A 206 13.97 18.63 -0.51
CA ALA A 206 14.58 19.37 0.59
C ALA A 206 14.40 20.87 0.35
N TYR A 207 14.20 21.63 1.43
CA TYR A 207 14.17 23.09 1.33
C TYR A 207 15.56 23.66 1.02
N PRO A 208 15.65 24.84 0.40
CA PRO A 208 16.93 25.51 0.17
C PRO A 208 17.73 25.69 1.46
N SER A 209 19.06 25.64 1.34
CA SER A 209 20.00 25.92 2.43
C SER A 209 19.92 24.99 3.64
N THR A 210 19.33 23.79 3.50
CA THR A 210 19.32 22.79 4.57
C THR A 210 20.39 21.69 4.37
N PRO A 211 20.82 20.98 5.44
CA PRO A 211 21.78 19.87 5.32
C PRO A 211 21.34 18.75 4.38
N GLN A 212 20.03 18.57 4.19
CA GLN A 212 19.44 17.60 3.28
C GLN A 212 19.83 17.88 1.81
N VAL A 213 19.97 19.15 1.43
CA VAL A 213 20.46 19.54 0.09
C VAL A 213 21.89 19.07 -0.12
N ALA A 214 22.76 19.22 0.89
CA ALA A 214 24.13 18.72 0.82
C ALA A 214 24.16 17.18 0.68
N ARG A 215 23.27 16.47 1.39
CA ARG A 215 23.13 15.01 1.26
C ARG A 215 22.70 14.59 -0.14
N ASN A 216 21.71 15.27 -0.73
CA ASN A 216 21.29 15.05 -2.12
C ASN A 216 22.42 15.34 -3.12
N ARG A 217 23.14 16.46 -2.94
CA ARG A 217 24.33 16.80 -3.76
C ARG A 217 25.42 15.74 -3.64
N GLY A 218 25.65 15.20 -2.45
CA GLY A 218 26.58 14.10 -2.22
C GLY A 218 26.20 12.83 -2.99
N ARG A 219 24.92 12.46 -3.02
CA ARG A 219 24.41 11.32 -3.81
C ARG A 219 24.63 11.53 -5.31
N LEU A 220 24.35 12.74 -5.82
CA LEU A 220 24.59 13.10 -7.22
C LEU A 220 26.07 13.06 -7.61
N ARG A 221 26.97 13.58 -6.76
CA ARG A 221 28.42 13.56 -6.99
C ARG A 221 28.96 12.13 -7.07
N LYS A 222 28.57 11.25 -6.14
CA LYS A 222 28.96 9.84 -6.14
C LYS A 222 28.52 9.09 -7.40
N ARG A 223 27.45 9.54 -8.06
CA ARG A 223 26.98 8.98 -9.34
C ARG A 223 27.74 9.51 -10.55
N LYS A 224 28.02 10.82 -10.60
CA LYS A 224 28.84 11.41 -11.67
C LYS A 224 30.24 10.79 -11.72
N ILE A 225 30.85 10.53 -10.56
CA ILE A 225 32.17 9.89 -10.47
C ILE A 225 32.15 8.43 -10.98
N LYS A 226 31.05 7.69 -10.81
CA LYS A 226 30.95 6.31 -11.32
C LYS A 226 30.77 6.22 -12.84
N HIS A 227 30.22 7.26 -13.47
CA HIS A 227 30.10 7.33 -14.94
C HIS A 227 31.30 8.03 -15.61
N ALA A 228 32.10 8.78 -14.86
CA ALA A 228 33.36 9.34 -15.35
C ALA A 228 34.52 8.39 -14.99
N LYS A 229 34.78 7.37 -15.82
CA LYS A 229 36.10 6.73 -15.82
C LYS A 229 37.14 7.78 -16.25
N PRO A 230 38.32 7.86 -15.61
CA PRO A 230 39.40 8.69 -16.14
C PRO A 230 39.88 8.07 -17.45
N VAL A 231 39.88 8.86 -18.52
CA VAL A 231 40.72 8.59 -19.69
C VAL A 231 42.14 8.89 -19.21
N ALA A 232 42.82 7.87 -18.69
CA ALA A 232 44.24 7.99 -18.41
C ALA A 232 44.97 8.08 -19.75
N GLU A 233 45.65 9.22 -19.94
CA GLU A 233 46.60 9.49 -21.01
C GLU A 233 47.56 8.30 -21.18
N ALA A 234 47.56 7.72 -22.38
CA ALA A 234 48.70 7.00 -22.91
C ALA A 234 49.40 7.94 -23.89
N VAL A 235 50.25 8.83 -23.39
CA VAL A 235 51.23 9.59 -24.18
C VAL A 235 52.54 9.66 -23.40
N ALA A 236 53.61 9.21 -24.07
CA ALA A 236 55.04 9.28 -23.70
C ALA A 236 55.50 8.35 -22.55
N ALA A 237 56.55 7.55 -22.66
CA ALA A 237 57.65 7.46 -23.63
C ALA A 237 58.15 6.01 -23.72
#